data_AF-A0A3P6QNW4-F1
#
_entry.id   AF-A0A3P6QNW4-F1
#
_cell.length_a   1.000
_cell.length_b   1.000
_cell.length_c   1.000
_cell.angle_alpha   90.00
_cell.angle_beta   90.00
_cell.angle_gamma   90.00
#
_symmetry.space_group_name_H-M   'P 1'
#
loop_
_entity.id
_entity.type
_entity.pdbx_description
1 polymer ?
#
loop_
_entity_poly.entity_id
_entity_poly.type
_entity_poly.pdbx_seq_one_letter_code
_entity_poly.pdbx_strand_id
1 'polypeptide(L)' 'MVCKLLGEVKFDSSKADGQLKKTASNAKLRRYLPDFKFTPFEQAIKESVDWFIKNHDSARL' A
#
# COMPACT_ATOMS: atom_id res chain seq x y z
N MET A 1 11.76 10.51 -5.04
CA MET A 1 11.93 10.88 -3.63
C MET A 1 11.52 9.67 -2.80
N VAL A 2 12.50 8.94 -2.28
CA VAL A 2 12.30 7.72 -1.47
C VAL A 2 11.88 8.17 -0.07
N CYS A 3 10.82 7.58 0.48
CA CYS A 3 10.41 7.81 1.87
C CYS A 3 11.52 7.31 2.79
N LYS A 4 12.44 8.21 3.16
CA LYS A 4 13.60 7.92 4.01
C LYS A 4 13.13 7.98 5.46
N LEU A 5 12.81 6.83 6.04
CA LEU A 5 12.60 6.71 7.48
C LEU A 5 13.90 7.13 8.17
N LEU A 6 13.85 8.19 8.99
CA LEU A 6 15.00 8.69 9.75
C LEU A 6 15.26 7.88 11.03
N GLY A 7 14.43 6.87 11.32
CA GLY A 7 14.51 6.01 12.49
C GLY A 7 14.64 4.52 12.14
N GLU A 8 14.97 3.71 13.14
CA GLU A 8 15.08 2.26 13.03
C GLU A 8 13.69 1.60 12.85
N VAL A 9 13.57 0.70 11.88
CA VAL A 9 12.36 -0.13 11.70
C VAL A 9 12.44 -1.32 12.66
N LYS A 10 11.49 -1.41 13.60
CA LYS A 10 11.39 -2.52 14.57
C LYS A 10 10.16 -3.36 14.30
N PHE A 11 10.32 -4.68 14.30
CA PHE A 11 9.22 -5.64 14.20
C PHE A 11 8.80 -6.07 15.61
N ASP A 12 7.61 -5.68 16.05
CA ASP A 12 7.06 -6.04 17.36
C ASP A 12 6.29 -7.36 17.26
N SER A 13 6.93 -8.46 17.68
CA SER A 13 6.35 -9.81 17.70
C SER A 13 5.38 -10.07 18.86
N SER A 14 5.14 -9.09 19.74
CA SER A 14 4.09 -9.20 20.77
C SER A 14 2.68 -9.12 20.18
N LYS A 15 2.55 -8.61 18.95
CA LYS A 15 1.30 -8.51 18.21
C LYS A 15 1.12 -9.73 17.30
N ALA A 16 -0.13 -10.13 17.10
CA ALA A 16 -0.45 -11.21 16.18
C ALA A 16 -0.24 -10.77 14.72
N ASP A 17 0.41 -11.60 13.91
CA ASP A 17 0.64 -11.37 12.47
C ASP A 17 -0.66 -11.32 11.64
N GLY A 18 -1.75 -11.86 12.19
CA GLY A 18 -3.00 -12.05 11.49
C GLY A 18 -2.95 -13.20 10.49
N GLN A 19 -3.73 -13.10 9.40
CA GLN A 19 -3.80 -14.14 8.38
C GLN A 19 -2.59 -14.07 7.45
N LEU A 20 -1.78 -15.13 7.40
CA LEU A 20 -0.56 -15.19 6.58
C LEU A 20 -0.79 -14.94 5.07
N LYS A 21 -1.89 -15.46 4.52
CA LYS A 21 -2.27 -15.26 3.10
C LYS A 21 -3.78 -15.10 2.93
N LYS A 22 -4.15 -14.14 2.09
CA LYS A 22 -5.52 -13.90 1.58
C LYS A 22 -5.51 -13.77 0.06
N THR A 23 -4.90 -14.74 -0.61
CA THR A 23 -4.73 -14.70 -2.07
C THR A 23 -6.08 -14.73 -2.77
N ALA A 24 -6.36 -13.72 -3.59
CA ALA A 24 -7.56 -13.64 -4.41
C ALA A 24 -7.20 -13.87 -5.89
N SER A 25 -8.07 -14.56 -6.63
CA SER A 25 -7.92 -14.73 -8.08
C SER A 25 -8.46 -13.51 -8.82
N ASN A 26 -7.65 -12.93 -9.71
CA ASN A 26 -8.06 -11.85 -10.61
C ASN A 26 -8.46 -12.36 -12.02
N ALA A 27 -8.64 -13.67 -12.20
CA ALA A 27 -8.92 -14.28 -13.51
C ALA A 27 -10.17 -13.68 -14.20
N LYS A 28 -11.24 -13.43 -13.43
CA LYS A 28 -12.45 -12.79 -13.95
C LYS A 28 -12.16 -11.38 -14.47
N LEU A 29 -11.40 -10.57 -13.73
CA LEU A 29 -11.02 -9.22 -14.13
C LEU A 29 -10.22 -9.24 -15.44
N ARG A 30 -9.22 -10.13 -15.54
CA ARG A 30 -8.37 -10.24 -16.74
C ARG A 30 -9.10 -10.76 -17.96
N ARG A 31 -10.15 -11.57 -17.79
CA ARG A 31 -11.04 -11.97 -18.89
C ARG A 31 -11.77 -10.79 -19.51
N TYR A 32 -12.26 -9.85 -18.70
CA TYR A 32 -12.99 -8.68 -19.20
C TYR A 32 -12.09 -7.50 -19.58
N LEU A 33 -10.95 -7.34 -18.90
CA LEU A 33 -10.03 -6.21 -19.07
C LEU A 33 -8.58 -6.72 -19.15
N PRO A 34 -8.18 -7.34 -20.27
CA PRO A 34 -6.85 -7.93 -20.41
C PRO A 34 -5.74 -6.86 -20.33
N ASP A 35 -5.94 -5.71 -20.97
CA ASP A 35 -4.93 -4.67 -21.13
C ASP A 35 -4.87 -3.66 -19.99
N PHE A 36 -5.75 -3.77 -18.99
CA PHE A 36 -5.75 -2.88 -17.84
C PHE A 36 -4.38 -2.87 -17.16
N LYS A 37 -3.80 -1.67 -17.01
CA LYS A 37 -2.53 -1.45 -16.34
C LYS A 37 -2.80 -0.90 -14.94
N PHE A 38 -2.37 -1.66 -13.93
CA PHE A 38 -2.37 -1.16 -12.56
C PHE A 38 -1.27 -0.13 -12.40
N THR A 39 -1.49 0.85 -11.52
CA THR A 39 -0.43 1.74 -11.07
C THR A 39 0.69 0.92 -10.44
N PRO A 40 1.97 1.17 -10.78
CA PRO A 40 3.10 0.56 -10.10
C PRO A 40 3.02 0.80 -8.59
N PHE A 41 3.34 -0.23 -7.78
CA PHE A 41 3.10 -0.20 -6.35
C PHE A 41 3.85 0.94 -5.65
N GLU A 42 5.12 1.13 -6.00
CA GLU A 42 5.99 2.16 -5.45
C GLU A 42 5.48 3.56 -5.76
N GLN A 43 4.93 3.75 -6.96
CA GLN A 43 4.31 5.01 -7.37
C GLN A 43 3.05 5.28 -6.53
N ALA A 44 2.15 4.30 -6.42
CA ALA A 44 0.91 4.44 -5.66
C ALA A 44 1.17 4.75 -4.17
N ILE A 45 2.16 4.09 -3.56
CA ILE A 45 2.56 4.37 -2.17
C ILE A 45 3.08 5.79 -2.03
N LYS A 46 3.95 6.24 -2.95
CA LYS A 46 4.48 7.61 -2.92
C LYS A 46 3.36 8.63 -3.00
N GLU A 47 2.47 8.50 -3.98
CA GLU A 47 1.34 9.42 -4.17
C GLU A 47 0.40 9.43 -2.96
N SER A 48 0.17 8.27 -2.35
CA SER A 48 -0.67 8.15 -1.15
C SER A 48 -0.05 8.84 0.07
N VAL A 49 1.27 8.67 0.28
CA VAL A 49 2.00 9.34 1.38
C VAL A 49 2.05 10.84 1.16
N ASP A 50 2.33 11.30 -0.06
CA ASP A 50 2.33 12.72 -0.41
C ASP A 50 0.96 13.36 -0.17
N TRP A 51 -0.13 12.64 -0.51
CA TRP A 51 -1.49 13.09 -0.21
C TRP A 51 -1.74 13.17 1.29
N PHE A 52 -1.34 12.17 2.08
CA PHE A 52 -1.53 12.18 3.53
C PHE A 52 -0.81 13.35 4.20
N ILE A 53 0.44 13.62 3.83
CA ILE A 53 1.21 14.77 4.36
C ILE A 53 0.51 16.08 4.03
N LYS A 54 0.04 16.25 2.79
CA LYS A 54 -0.60 17.49 2.34
C LYS A 54 -1.96 17.74 3.00
N ASN A 55 -2.69 16.69 3.35
CA ASN A 55 -4.08 16.77 3.81
C ASN A 55 -4.24 16.35 5.27
N HIS A 56 -3.15 16.31 6.04
CA HIS A 56 -3.08 15.78 7.40
C HIS A 56 -4.19 16.32 8.32
N ASP A 57 -4.51 17.61 8.24
CA ASP A 57 -5.53 18.28 9.08
C ASP A 57 -6.96 17.75 8.85
N SER A 58 -7.20 17.12 7.69
CA SER A 58 -8.52 16.59 7.28
C SER A 58 -8.53 15.07 7.12
N ALA A 59 -7.35 14.44 7.12
CA ALA A 59 -7.23 13.00 7.07
C ALA A 59 -7.72 12.38 8.38
N ARG A 60 -8.27 11.16 8.30
CA ARG A 60 -8.65 10.40 9.49
C ARG A 60 -7.38 9.91 10.19
N LEU A 61 -7.29 10.19 11.50
CA LEU A 61 -6.23 9.72 12.40
C LEU A 61 -6.67 8.44 13.13
#